data_AF-A0A3D5RQS6-F1
#
_entry.id   AF-A0A3D5RQS6-F1
#
_cell.length_a   1.000
_cell.length_b   1.000
_cell.length_c   1.000
_cell.angle_alpha   90.00
_cell.angle_beta   90.00
_cell.angle_gamma   90.00
#
_symmetry.space_group_name_H-M   'P 1'
#
loop_
_entity.id
_entity.type
_entity.pdbx_description
1 polymer ?
#
loop_
_entity_poly.entity_id
_entity_poly.type
_entity_poly.pdbx_seq_one_letter_code
_entity_poly.pdbx_strand_id
1 'polypeptide(L)'
;MWLQRITVSGLTIAALLVGPSAGIFVYAQEYWQPVNDPATEDYMRVPMPRGFSIQATPLEGPVFADFQGKTLYRWPLKDLRNGDLGDRRGQASTCTDKIATTNTGLMSPYPGGFELPDLDKRPSCAEVWPPVLVAEDAEAIGKWSISKRDDGLLQWAFDGNPLYTSILDRKPGDVNGGTKFDPASDGPAVRVPVGPEPNVPPAFKVAQMTTGRMLVNYEGYAVYAWKKDEPNKSKCFGDCLKEWRPMLAPETAQPRGVWTINERSPGIRQWAFRGEPLYTYIADTRYRSFLGSDVPGWHNVFTQRVPAVPPEFTIQVARIGHVLADSRGRSIYVYNCGDDAFDQLACDHPTTPQAYRMAICGGGDIQKCLETWPYVLAS
;
A
#
# COMPACT_ATOMS: atom_id res chain seq x y z
N MET A 1 -92.20 16.06 23.02
CA MET A 1 -92.41 14.60 22.94
C MET A 1 -91.03 13.95 22.93
N TRP A 2 -90.66 13.31 24.06
CA TRP A 2 -89.61 12.27 24.29
C TRP A 2 -88.21 12.46 23.65
N LEU A 3 -87.15 12.81 24.42
CA LEU A 3 -86.24 11.94 25.21
C LEU A 3 -85.55 10.82 24.42
N GLN A 4 -84.22 10.89 24.26
CA GLN A 4 -83.28 9.89 24.80
C GLN A 4 -81.79 10.32 24.70
N ARG A 5 -81.04 9.87 25.71
CA ARG A 5 -79.60 10.07 26.02
C ARG A 5 -78.73 9.29 25.00
N ILE A 6 -77.41 9.50 24.86
CA ILE A 6 -76.36 8.91 25.72
C ILE A 6 -74.95 9.44 25.31
N THR A 7 -74.16 9.65 26.36
CA THR A 7 -72.73 9.94 26.62
C THR A 7 -71.61 9.83 25.56
N VAL A 8 -70.78 10.89 25.59
CA VAL A 8 -69.30 10.99 25.63
C VAL A 8 -68.45 9.72 25.43
N SER A 9 -67.58 9.78 24.43
CA SER A 9 -66.23 9.16 24.41
C SER A 9 -65.32 10.19 23.71
N GLY A 10 -64.46 10.93 24.41
CA GLY A 10 -63.14 10.43 24.80
C GLY A 10 -62.11 10.77 23.71
N LEU A 11 -61.76 12.06 23.59
CA LEU A 11 -60.61 12.50 22.79
C LEU A 11 -59.35 11.99 23.50
N THR A 12 -58.79 10.89 23.00
CA THR A 12 -57.44 10.44 23.39
C THR A 12 -56.55 10.76 22.22
N ILE A 13 -55.75 11.82 22.34
CA ILE A 13 -54.64 12.09 21.45
C ILE A 13 -53.66 10.93 21.66
N ALA A 14 -53.66 9.98 20.72
CA ALA A 14 -52.61 8.98 20.65
C ALA A 14 -51.33 9.71 20.24
N ALA A 15 -50.47 9.98 21.23
CA ALA A 15 -49.08 10.29 21.01
C ALA A 15 -48.42 9.09 20.32
N LEU A 16 -48.34 9.13 19.00
CA LEU A 16 -47.40 8.30 18.25
C LEU A 16 -46.00 8.80 18.61
N LEU A 17 -45.41 8.17 19.62
CA LEU A 17 -43.99 8.17 19.86
C LEU A 17 -43.32 7.56 18.62
N VAL A 18 -43.01 8.42 17.64
CA VAL A 18 -42.01 8.11 16.62
C VAL A 18 -40.67 8.14 17.35
N GLY A 19 -40.31 7.01 17.95
CA GLY A 19 -38.95 6.81 18.42
C GLY A 19 -38.00 6.95 17.23
N PRO A 20 -36.85 7.63 17.37
CA PRO A 20 -35.83 7.61 16.35
C PRO A 20 -35.10 6.26 16.47
N SER A 21 -35.77 5.18 16.10
CA SER A 21 -35.09 3.99 15.61
C SER A 21 -35.10 4.02 14.09
N ALA A 22 -34.71 5.17 13.52
CA ALA A 22 -33.86 5.10 12.35
C ALA A 22 -32.55 4.49 12.85
N GLY A 23 -32.56 3.16 13.00
CA GLY A 23 -31.34 2.40 13.01
C GLY A 23 -30.62 2.87 11.77
N ILE A 24 -29.56 3.64 11.96
CA ILE A 24 -28.54 3.81 10.96
C ILE A 24 -28.13 2.37 10.71
N PHE A 25 -28.65 1.78 9.64
CA PHE A 25 -27.97 0.68 8.99
C PHE A 25 -26.66 1.32 8.55
N VAL A 26 -25.71 1.35 9.47
CA VAL A 26 -24.31 1.34 9.12
C VAL A 26 -24.28 0.06 8.32
N TYR A 27 -24.30 0.19 6.99
CA TYR A 27 -23.78 -0.86 6.17
C TYR A 27 -22.37 -1.00 6.68
N ALA A 28 -22.19 -1.97 7.58
CA ALA A 28 -21.03 -2.78 7.60
C ALA A 28 -20.97 -3.42 6.20
N GLN A 29 -20.66 -2.63 5.18
CA GLN A 29 -19.72 -3.07 4.17
C GLN A 29 -18.42 -3.20 4.95
N GLU A 30 -18.41 -4.29 5.72
CA GLU A 30 -17.26 -4.91 6.27
C GLU A 30 -16.23 -4.83 5.15
N TYR A 31 -15.04 -4.38 5.50
CA TYR A 31 -13.86 -5.05 5.00
C TYR A 31 -14.20 -6.53 5.09
N TRP A 32 -14.71 -7.15 4.02
CA TRP A 32 -15.26 -8.51 4.07
C TRP A 32 -14.08 -9.45 4.11
N GLN A 33 -13.35 -9.37 5.20
CA GLN A 33 -12.25 -10.19 5.51
C GLN A 33 -12.32 -10.45 6.99
N PRO A 34 -12.19 -11.72 7.38
CA PRO A 34 -12.00 -12.05 8.77
C PRO A 34 -10.88 -11.18 9.33
N VAL A 35 -11.05 -10.71 10.56
CA VAL A 35 -10.02 -9.98 11.34
C VAL A 35 -8.66 -10.69 11.28
N ASN A 36 -8.67 -12.02 11.07
CA ASN A 36 -7.52 -12.88 10.91
C ASN A 36 -7.55 -13.58 9.53
N ASP A 37 -7.32 -12.87 8.43
CA ASP A 37 -7.07 -13.50 7.12
C ASP A 37 -5.57 -13.90 7.03
N PRO A 38 -5.23 -15.21 7.08
CA PRO A 38 -3.84 -15.65 7.01
C PRO A 38 -3.30 -15.63 5.58
N ALA A 39 -4.09 -15.22 4.60
CA ALA A 39 -3.73 -15.34 3.21
C ALA A 39 -2.61 -14.36 2.82
N THR A 40 -1.46 -14.93 2.46
CA THR A 40 -0.31 -14.20 1.94
C THR A 40 -0.27 -14.24 0.42
N GLU A 41 0.36 -13.23 -0.19
CA GLU A 41 0.62 -13.21 -1.62
C GLU A 41 1.68 -14.26 -1.99
N ASP A 42 1.40 -15.06 -3.03
CA ASP A 42 2.39 -15.94 -3.65
C ASP A 42 3.24 -15.20 -4.68
N TYR A 43 4.48 -15.64 -4.87
CA TYR A 43 5.50 -14.96 -5.64
C TYR A 43 6.32 -15.89 -6.51
N MET A 44 6.85 -15.35 -7.61
CA MET A 44 7.73 -16.08 -8.51
C MET A 44 8.99 -16.49 -7.76
N ARG A 45 9.27 -17.80 -7.71
CA ARG A 45 10.50 -18.30 -7.10
C ARG A 45 11.69 -17.83 -7.93
N VAL A 46 12.63 -17.15 -7.27
CA VAL A 46 13.87 -16.66 -7.89
C VAL A 46 15.06 -17.24 -7.15
N PRO A 47 16.16 -17.58 -7.84
CA PRO A 47 17.38 -17.95 -7.16
C PRO A 47 17.94 -16.73 -6.41
N MET A 48 18.59 -16.98 -5.27
CA MET A 48 19.12 -15.93 -4.38
C MET A 48 20.50 -16.32 -3.87
N PRO A 49 21.37 -15.34 -3.57
CA PRO A 49 22.63 -15.60 -2.88
C PRO A 49 22.38 -16.23 -1.51
N ARG A 50 23.37 -16.97 -1.02
CA ARG A 50 23.28 -17.65 0.28
C ARG A 50 23.05 -16.63 1.41
N GLY A 51 22.16 -16.98 2.34
CA GLY A 51 21.84 -16.16 3.51
C GLY A 51 20.74 -15.13 3.28
N PHE A 52 20.41 -14.79 2.03
CA PHE A 52 19.25 -13.96 1.72
C PHE A 52 17.95 -14.78 1.84
N SER A 53 16.88 -14.08 2.21
CA SER A 53 15.57 -14.69 2.40
C SER A 53 14.46 -13.84 1.79
N ILE A 54 13.25 -14.38 1.76
CA ILE A 54 12.03 -13.65 1.38
C ILE A 54 11.15 -13.57 2.62
N GLN A 55 10.70 -12.38 2.95
CA GLN A 55 9.78 -12.14 4.06
C GLN A 55 8.44 -11.63 3.55
N ALA A 56 7.36 -12.20 4.08
CA ALA A 56 6.03 -11.68 3.85
C ALA A 56 5.83 -10.46 4.75
N THR A 57 5.46 -9.34 4.15
CA THR A 57 5.24 -8.08 4.86
C THR A 57 3.77 -7.67 4.72
N PRO A 58 3.16 -7.06 5.74
CA PRO A 58 1.74 -6.70 5.76
C PRO A 58 1.23 -5.92 4.54
N LEU A 59 1.97 -4.88 4.14
CA LEU A 59 1.57 -3.92 3.10
C LEU A 59 2.31 -4.12 1.78
N GLU A 60 3.59 -4.47 1.85
CA GLU A 60 4.48 -4.53 0.68
C GLU A 60 4.51 -5.95 0.05
N GLY A 61 3.89 -6.92 0.72
CA GLY A 61 3.88 -8.34 0.37
C GLY A 61 5.27 -8.96 0.48
N PRO A 62 5.63 -9.93 -0.38
CA PRO A 62 6.95 -10.55 -0.35
C PRO A 62 8.06 -9.53 -0.67
N VAL A 63 9.05 -9.43 0.21
CA VAL A 63 10.26 -8.62 0.04
C VAL A 63 11.51 -9.48 0.26
N PHE A 64 12.61 -9.13 -0.40
CA PHE A 64 13.90 -9.73 -0.07
C PHE A 64 14.40 -9.16 1.25
N ALA A 65 15.11 -10.00 2.00
CA ALA A 65 15.77 -9.62 3.23
C ALA A 65 17.20 -10.16 3.29
N ASP A 66 18.06 -9.43 4.00
CA ASP A 66 19.44 -9.83 4.26
C ASP A 66 19.53 -11.01 5.26
N PHE A 67 20.75 -11.36 5.64
CA PHE A 67 21.03 -12.46 6.58
C PHE A 67 20.56 -12.20 8.02
N GLN A 68 20.26 -10.94 8.38
CA GLN A 68 19.68 -10.56 9.65
C GLN A 68 18.15 -10.44 9.57
N GLY A 69 17.59 -10.59 8.36
CA GLY A 69 16.18 -10.43 8.10
C GLY A 69 15.73 -8.99 7.85
N LYS A 70 16.63 -8.03 7.66
CA LYS A 70 16.27 -6.65 7.29
C LYS A 70 15.82 -6.58 5.85
N THR A 71 14.78 -5.80 5.57
CA THR A 71 14.24 -5.62 4.22
C THR A 71 15.27 -4.94 3.31
N LEU A 72 15.33 -5.40 2.06
CA LEU A 72 16.18 -4.79 1.04
C LEU A 72 15.40 -3.75 0.24
N TYR A 73 16.07 -2.64 -0.02
CA TYR A 73 15.53 -1.51 -0.78
C TYR A 73 16.40 -1.19 -1.97
N ARG A 74 15.78 -0.60 -2.99
CA ARG A 74 16.44 0.10 -4.07
C ARG A 74 16.03 1.57 -4.05
N TRP A 75 16.84 2.42 -4.66
CA TRP A 75 16.52 3.82 -4.82
C TRP A 75 16.37 4.14 -6.31
N PRO A 76 15.18 4.00 -6.89
CA PRO A 76 14.99 4.22 -8.32
C PRO A 76 15.17 5.69 -8.68
N LEU A 77 15.70 5.95 -9.88
CA LEU A 77 15.72 7.28 -10.46
C LEU A 77 14.29 7.83 -10.59
N LYS A 78 14.08 9.05 -10.09
CA LYS A 78 12.83 9.80 -10.18
C LYS A 78 13.07 11.15 -10.83
N ASP A 79 12.20 11.47 -11.79
CA ASP A 79 12.11 12.81 -12.36
C ASP A 79 11.48 13.76 -11.32
N LEU A 80 12.21 14.81 -10.99
CA LEU A 80 11.81 15.90 -10.12
C LEU A 80 11.62 17.17 -10.95
N ARG A 81 11.16 18.25 -10.32
CA ARG A 81 10.82 19.50 -11.01
C ARG A 81 11.99 20.07 -11.83
N ASN A 82 13.21 20.02 -11.30
CA ASN A 82 14.40 20.61 -11.96
C ASN A 82 15.52 19.60 -12.25
N GLY A 83 15.23 18.31 -12.36
CA GLY A 83 16.24 17.28 -12.67
C GLY A 83 15.83 15.90 -12.18
N ASP A 84 16.78 14.97 -12.10
CA ASP A 84 16.56 13.59 -11.66
C ASP A 84 17.39 13.27 -10.40
N LEU A 85 16.85 12.41 -9.52
CA LEU A 85 17.60 11.87 -8.38
C LEU A 85 17.28 10.40 -8.15
N GLY A 86 18.26 9.67 -7.62
CA GLY A 86 18.20 8.23 -7.39
C GLY A 86 19.36 7.49 -8.04
N ASP A 87 19.35 6.17 -7.91
CA ASP A 87 20.33 5.30 -8.55
C ASP A 87 19.94 5.00 -9.99
N ARG A 88 20.95 5.07 -10.88
CA ARG A 88 20.80 4.62 -12.26
C ARG A 88 21.06 3.11 -12.33
N ARG A 89 20.14 2.41 -12.98
CA ARG A 89 20.26 0.96 -13.21
C ARG A 89 21.58 0.62 -13.92
N GLY A 90 22.33 -0.32 -13.36
CA GLY A 90 23.62 -0.77 -13.88
C GLY A 90 24.80 0.14 -13.56
N GLN A 91 24.59 1.23 -12.81
CA GLN A 91 25.65 2.13 -12.37
C GLN A 91 25.95 1.93 -10.87
N ALA A 92 27.05 2.54 -10.42
CA ALA A 92 27.35 2.65 -9.00
C ALA A 92 26.26 3.45 -8.29
N SER A 93 26.09 3.15 -7.00
CA SER A 93 25.18 3.87 -6.11
C SER A 93 25.58 5.35 -5.98
N THR A 94 24.60 6.25 -6.03
CA THR A 94 24.80 7.67 -5.68
C THR A 94 24.62 7.94 -4.17
N CYS A 95 24.17 6.93 -3.42
CA CYS A 95 24.07 6.94 -1.97
C CYS A 95 25.43 6.59 -1.32
N THR A 96 26.15 7.64 -0.92
CA THR A 96 27.53 7.56 -0.42
C THR A 96 27.64 8.07 1.02
N ASP A 97 28.85 7.98 1.58
CA ASP A 97 29.21 8.52 2.90
C ASP A 97 29.38 10.06 2.90
N LYS A 98 29.20 10.72 1.75
CA LYS A 98 29.28 12.17 1.66
C LYS A 98 28.03 12.80 2.29
N ILE A 99 28.22 13.60 3.32
CA ILE A 99 27.16 14.37 3.96
C ILE A 99 26.79 15.56 3.07
N ALA A 100 25.53 15.64 2.65
CA ALA A 100 24.99 16.82 1.97
C ALA A 100 24.81 17.97 2.98
N THR A 101 25.28 19.17 2.67
CA THR A 101 25.16 20.35 3.55
C THR A 101 24.20 21.40 3.02
N THR A 102 23.85 21.34 1.74
CA THR A 102 22.94 22.27 1.09
C THR A 102 21.85 21.55 0.31
N ASN A 103 20.70 22.20 0.13
CA ASN A 103 19.67 21.70 -0.77
C ASN A 103 20.11 21.79 -2.25
N THR A 104 19.47 21.00 -3.10
CA THR A 104 19.74 20.92 -4.54
C THR A 104 18.85 21.84 -5.36
N GLY A 105 17.67 22.20 -4.86
CA GLY A 105 16.64 22.92 -5.60
C GLY A 105 15.87 22.04 -6.58
N LEU A 106 16.02 20.72 -6.55
CA LEU A 106 15.42 19.82 -7.54
C LEU A 106 13.93 19.60 -7.30
N MET A 107 13.48 19.68 -6.04
CA MET A 107 12.07 19.57 -5.66
C MET A 107 11.33 20.91 -5.61
N SER A 108 12.05 22.02 -5.63
CA SER A 108 11.54 23.37 -5.31
C SER A 108 11.52 24.28 -6.54
N PRO A 109 10.61 25.27 -6.63
CA PRO A 109 10.76 26.34 -7.61
C PRO A 109 11.94 27.29 -7.29
N TYR A 110 12.52 27.20 -6.09
CA TYR A 110 13.64 28.02 -5.64
C TYR A 110 15.00 27.35 -5.95
N PRO A 111 16.06 28.13 -6.19
CA PRO A 111 17.38 27.58 -6.46
C PRO A 111 17.93 26.77 -5.27
N GLY A 112 18.88 25.87 -5.56
CA GLY A 112 19.66 25.18 -4.54
C GLY A 112 20.71 26.08 -3.88
N GLY A 113 21.41 25.52 -2.89
CA GLY A 113 22.52 26.17 -2.18
C GLY A 113 22.18 26.75 -0.80
N PHE A 114 20.94 26.57 -0.33
CA PHE A 114 20.58 26.90 1.05
C PHE A 114 21.07 25.80 2.00
N GLU A 115 21.58 26.21 3.16
CA GLU A 115 22.01 25.28 4.20
C GLU A 115 20.86 24.41 4.70
N LEU A 116 21.13 23.12 4.89
CA LEU A 116 20.19 22.18 5.47
C LEU A 116 20.11 22.35 7.00
N PRO A 117 18.99 21.99 7.64
CA PRO A 117 18.89 21.97 9.11
C PRO A 117 19.85 20.95 9.74
N ASP A 118 20.24 21.22 11.00
CA ASP A 118 20.96 20.30 11.89
C ASP A 118 22.26 19.72 11.29
N LEU A 119 23.05 20.57 10.60
CA LEU A 119 24.29 20.15 9.90
C LEU A 119 25.29 19.40 10.78
N ASP A 120 25.36 19.72 12.07
CA ASP A 120 26.25 19.09 13.05
C ASP A 120 25.86 17.63 13.38
N LYS A 121 24.63 17.23 13.06
CA LYS A 121 24.05 15.91 13.38
C LYS A 121 23.58 15.16 12.14
N ARG A 122 23.71 15.75 10.95
CA ARG A 122 23.19 15.16 9.72
C ARG A 122 23.99 13.90 9.34
N PRO A 123 23.34 12.74 9.19
CA PRO A 123 24.00 11.54 8.71
C PRO A 123 24.23 11.63 7.20
N SER A 124 25.19 10.85 6.71
CA SER A 124 25.34 10.56 5.29
C SER A 124 24.25 9.63 4.78
N CYS A 125 24.15 9.51 3.46
CA CYS A 125 23.20 8.59 2.85
C CYS A 125 23.45 7.14 3.26
N ALA A 126 24.71 6.69 3.20
CA ALA A 126 25.08 5.32 3.53
C ALA A 126 24.89 4.98 5.03
N GLU A 127 24.90 5.96 5.92
CA GLU A 127 24.57 5.72 7.34
C GLU A 127 23.08 5.46 7.57
N VAL A 128 22.19 6.14 6.84
CA VAL A 128 20.73 5.92 6.93
C VAL A 128 20.28 4.71 6.09
N TRP A 129 20.98 4.50 4.98
CA TRP A 129 20.75 3.44 4.02
C TRP A 129 22.00 2.57 3.86
N PRO A 130 22.34 1.72 4.85
CA PRO A 130 23.54 0.89 4.76
C PRO A 130 23.55 0.04 3.48
N PRO A 131 24.60 0.13 2.65
CA PRO A 131 24.70 -0.66 1.42
C PRO A 131 24.82 -2.15 1.77
N VAL A 132 24.15 -2.99 1.00
CA VAL A 132 24.24 -4.45 1.16
C VAL A 132 25.55 -4.91 0.54
N LEU A 133 26.59 -5.03 1.35
CA LEU A 133 27.93 -5.39 0.88
C LEU A 133 28.03 -6.87 0.47
N VAL A 134 28.94 -7.14 -0.47
CA VAL A 134 29.21 -8.48 -1.02
C VAL A 134 30.37 -9.12 -0.25
N ALA A 135 30.20 -10.38 0.17
CA ALA A 135 31.27 -11.18 0.76
C ALA A 135 32.33 -11.56 -0.30
N GLU A 136 33.57 -11.80 0.11
CA GLU A 136 34.70 -12.02 -0.83
C GLU A 136 34.51 -13.19 -1.81
N ASP A 137 33.70 -14.20 -1.46
CA ASP A 137 33.44 -15.42 -2.23
C ASP A 137 32.04 -15.48 -2.87
N ALA A 138 31.27 -14.39 -2.79
CA ALA A 138 29.92 -14.35 -3.35
C ALA A 138 29.93 -14.21 -4.87
N GLU A 139 29.15 -15.05 -5.54
CA GLU A 139 28.94 -15.00 -7.00
C GLU A 139 27.55 -14.50 -7.37
N ALA A 140 27.46 -13.80 -8.50
CA ALA A 140 26.20 -13.37 -9.09
C ALA A 140 25.31 -14.57 -9.45
N ILE A 141 23.99 -14.44 -9.26
CA ILE A 141 23.04 -15.51 -9.52
C ILE A 141 21.69 -14.98 -10.02
N GLY A 142 21.25 -15.45 -11.18
CA GLY A 142 20.00 -14.99 -11.79
C GLY A 142 20.01 -13.46 -12.02
N LYS A 143 19.10 -12.75 -11.35
CA LYS A 143 19.01 -11.27 -11.40
C LYS A 143 19.89 -10.57 -10.35
N TRP A 144 20.54 -11.30 -9.46
CA TRP A 144 21.46 -10.74 -8.47
C TRP A 144 22.81 -10.53 -9.12
N SER A 145 23.29 -9.30 -9.09
CA SER A 145 24.57 -8.89 -9.66
C SER A 145 25.40 -8.14 -8.61
N ILE A 146 26.67 -7.94 -8.91
CA ILE A 146 27.61 -7.21 -8.05
C ILE A 146 27.93 -5.88 -8.72
N SER A 147 27.83 -4.79 -7.96
CA SER A 147 28.22 -3.44 -8.39
C SER A 147 29.40 -2.95 -7.56
N LYS A 148 30.37 -2.29 -8.20
CA LYS A 148 31.50 -1.67 -7.52
C LYS A 148 31.13 -0.23 -7.16
N ARG A 149 31.23 0.11 -5.88
CA ARG A 149 31.01 1.45 -5.34
C ARG A 149 32.24 2.35 -5.57
N ASP A 150 32.04 3.66 -5.42
CA ASP A 150 33.10 4.66 -5.57
C ASP A 150 34.17 4.56 -4.46
N ASP A 151 33.78 4.05 -3.28
CA ASP A 151 34.68 3.73 -2.16
C ASP A 151 35.51 2.45 -2.38
N GLY A 152 35.28 1.74 -3.50
CA GLY A 152 35.96 0.50 -3.86
C GLY A 152 35.32 -0.77 -3.32
N LEU A 153 34.33 -0.67 -2.42
CA LEU A 153 33.59 -1.81 -1.89
C LEU A 153 32.65 -2.40 -2.95
N LEU A 154 32.33 -3.68 -2.79
CA LEU A 154 31.37 -4.37 -3.64
C LEU A 154 30.00 -4.39 -2.96
N GLN A 155 28.96 -4.04 -3.71
CA GLN A 155 27.57 -3.96 -3.25
C GLN A 155 26.68 -4.86 -4.10
N TRP A 156 25.75 -5.56 -3.44
CA TRP A 156 24.73 -6.33 -4.13
C TRP A 156 23.78 -5.42 -4.89
N ALA A 157 23.41 -5.86 -6.09
CA ALA A 157 22.38 -5.25 -6.90
C ALA A 157 21.34 -6.31 -7.31
N PHE A 158 20.08 -5.92 -7.42
CA PHE A 158 19.03 -6.77 -7.98
C PHE A 158 18.44 -6.12 -9.23
N ASP A 159 18.42 -6.88 -10.31
CA ASP A 159 18.01 -6.41 -11.63
C ASP A 159 18.76 -5.13 -12.04
N GLY A 160 20.03 -5.02 -11.62
CA GLY A 160 20.90 -3.86 -11.85
C GLY A 160 20.69 -2.65 -10.91
N ASN A 161 19.83 -2.73 -9.90
CA ASN A 161 19.66 -1.65 -8.91
C ASN A 161 20.48 -1.96 -7.65
N PRO A 162 21.36 -1.05 -7.17
CA PRO A 162 22.06 -1.21 -5.89
C PRO A 162 21.08 -1.42 -4.74
N LEU A 163 21.44 -2.28 -3.79
CA LEU A 163 20.59 -2.66 -2.66
C LEU A 163 21.08 -2.08 -1.35
N TYR A 164 20.13 -1.66 -0.52
CA TYR A 164 20.35 -1.11 0.82
C TYR A 164 19.47 -1.79 1.84
N THR A 165 19.86 -1.72 3.10
CA THR A 165 18.94 -1.90 4.25
C THR A 165 18.56 -0.52 4.79
N SER A 166 17.58 -0.46 5.69
CA SER A 166 17.23 0.78 6.41
C SER A 166 17.61 0.71 7.88
N ILE A 167 18.07 1.82 8.46
CA ILE A 167 18.21 1.94 9.93
C ILE A 167 16.87 1.98 10.67
N LEU A 168 15.76 2.23 9.96
CA LEU A 168 14.41 2.21 10.53
C LEU A 168 13.85 0.80 10.67
N ASP A 169 14.45 -0.19 10.01
CA ASP A 169 14.09 -1.60 10.15
C ASP A 169 14.85 -2.21 11.33
N ARG A 170 14.11 -2.53 12.39
CA ARG A 170 14.66 -2.97 13.68
C ARG A 170 14.52 -4.47 13.88
N LYS A 171 13.50 -5.09 13.28
CA LYS A 171 13.24 -6.53 13.36
C LYS A 171 12.94 -7.11 11.97
N PRO A 172 13.10 -8.43 11.80
CA PRO A 172 12.67 -9.12 10.60
C PRO A 172 11.23 -8.78 10.22
N GLY A 173 11.05 -8.36 8.97
CA GLY A 173 9.74 -8.08 8.36
C GLY A 173 9.31 -6.62 8.47
N ASP A 174 10.09 -5.78 9.15
CA ASP A 174 9.92 -4.33 9.11
C ASP A 174 10.15 -3.82 7.68
N VAL A 175 9.31 -2.87 7.26
CA VAL A 175 9.47 -2.16 6.00
C VAL A 175 9.33 -0.65 6.23
N ASN A 176 10.00 -0.15 7.25
CA ASN A 176 9.80 1.20 7.76
C ASN A 176 10.60 2.26 6.99
N GLY A 177 11.62 1.85 6.23
CA GLY A 177 12.45 2.77 5.45
C GLY A 177 11.76 3.37 4.22
N GLY A 178 10.77 2.70 3.65
CA GLY A 178 10.19 3.09 2.36
C GLY A 178 9.04 2.19 1.93
N THR A 179 8.44 2.49 0.77
CA THR A 179 7.19 1.85 0.32
C THR A 179 7.17 1.67 -1.19
N LYS A 180 6.45 0.67 -1.70
CA LYS A 180 6.11 0.54 -3.14
C LYS A 180 4.98 1.49 -3.54
N PHE A 181 4.38 2.19 -2.59
CA PHE A 181 3.38 3.21 -2.88
C PHE A 181 4.07 4.42 -3.50
N ASP A 182 3.72 4.75 -4.73
CA ASP A 182 4.31 5.88 -5.45
C ASP A 182 3.90 7.20 -4.79
N PRO A 183 4.83 7.99 -4.23
CA PRO A 183 4.51 9.33 -3.78
C PRO A 183 4.10 10.16 -5.00
N ALA A 184 3.01 10.92 -4.87
CA ALA A 184 2.47 11.78 -5.92
C ALA A 184 3.57 12.51 -6.72
N SER A 185 3.28 12.87 -7.99
CA SER A 185 4.27 13.33 -8.99
C SER A 185 5.32 14.34 -8.48
N ASP A 186 4.97 15.26 -7.58
CA ASP A 186 5.87 16.29 -7.01
C ASP A 186 6.59 15.89 -5.70
N GLY A 187 6.47 14.63 -5.26
CA GLY A 187 7.08 14.11 -4.04
C GLY A 187 8.54 13.68 -4.19
N PRO A 188 9.23 13.34 -3.09
CA PRO A 188 10.63 12.92 -3.11
C PRO A 188 10.86 11.62 -3.90
N ALA A 189 12.12 11.41 -4.29
CA ALA A 189 12.71 10.16 -4.74
C ALA A 189 12.86 9.21 -3.54
N VAL A 190 11.82 8.42 -3.27
CA VAL A 190 11.78 7.49 -2.15
C VAL A 190 12.51 6.19 -2.43
N ARG A 191 12.96 5.51 -1.38
CA ARG A 191 13.45 4.14 -1.46
C ARG A 191 12.27 3.18 -1.49
N VAL A 192 12.41 2.12 -2.28
CA VAL A 192 11.34 1.16 -2.56
C VAL A 192 11.82 -0.23 -2.14
N PRO A 193 11.05 -0.97 -1.32
CA PRO A 193 11.42 -2.32 -0.93
C PRO A 193 11.39 -3.24 -2.16
N VAL A 194 12.41 -4.06 -2.30
CA VAL A 194 12.60 -4.98 -3.43
C VAL A 194 12.10 -6.36 -3.02
N GLY A 195 11.45 -7.06 -3.94
CA GLY A 195 10.98 -8.42 -3.71
C GLY A 195 10.78 -9.17 -5.02
N PRO A 196 10.44 -10.45 -4.94
CA PRO A 196 10.07 -11.23 -6.10
C PRO A 196 8.77 -10.69 -6.72
N GLU A 197 8.61 -10.90 -8.02
CA GLU A 197 7.38 -10.55 -8.73
C GLU A 197 6.18 -11.39 -8.23
N PRO A 198 4.96 -10.84 -8.21
CA PRO A 198 3.76 -11.59 -7.84
C PRO A 198 3.54 -12.78 -8.76
N ASN A 199 3.18 -13.95 -8.20
CA ASN A 199 2.91 -15.15 -8.99
C ASN A 199 1.46 -15.16 -9.50
N VAL A 200 1.11 -14.22 -10.37
CA VAL A 200 -0.23 -14.10 -11.00
C VAL A 200 -0.20 -14.42 -12.50
N PRO A 201 -1.28 -14.99 -13.10
CA PRO A 201 -1.31 -15.23 -14.54
C PRO A 201 -1.13 -13.93 -15.33
N PRO A 202 -0.64 -13.96 -16.58
CA PRO A 202 -0.35 -12.75 -17.36
C PRO A 202 -1.54 -11.80 -17.58
N ALA A 203 -2.77 -12.32 -17.46
CA ALA A 203 -4.00 -11.52 -17.52
C ALA A 203 -4.20 -10.58 -16.32
N PHE A 204 -3.36 -10.70 -15.28
CA PHE A 204 -3.50 -10.01 -14.01
C PHE A 204 -2.22 -9.30 -13.59
N LYS A 205 -2.38 -8.30 -12.72
CA LYS A 205 -1.34 -7.64 -11.96
C LYS A 205 -1.79 -7.53 -10.51
N VAL A 206 -0.87 -7.18 -9.62
CA VAL A 206 -1.19 -6.82 -8.23
C VAL A 206 -0.96 -5.33 -8.03
N ALA A 207 -1.99 -4.63 -7.57
CA ALA A 207 -1.92 -3.24 -7.17
C ALA A 207 -1.84 -3.12 -5.65
N GLN A 208 -0.93 -2.29 -5.16
CA GLN A 208 -0.90 -1.93 -3.75
C GLN A 208 -2.00 -0.90 -3.45
N MET A 209 -2.78 -1.18 -2.41
CA MET A 209 -3.82 -0.32 -1.86
C MET A 209 -3.56 -0.15 -0.37
N THR A 210 -4.11 0.92 0.23
CA THR A 210 -4.06 1.12 1.69
C THR A 210 -4.75 0.01 2.47
N THR A 211 -5.62 -0.76 1.82
CA THR A 211 -6.39 -1.86 2.39
C THR A 211 -5.84 -3.24 2.02
N GLY A 212 -4.74 -3.31 1.26
CA GLY A 212 -4.10 -4.57 0.88
C GLY A 212 -3.52 -4.58 -0.53
N ARG A 213 -3.09 -5.76 -0.96
CA ARG A 213 -2.59 -6.05 -2.29
C ARG A 213 -3.72 -6.60 -3.15
N MET A 214 -4.32 -5.72 -3.95
CA MET A 214 -5.51 -5.97 -4.75
C MET A 214 -5.15 -6.57 -6.10
N LEU A 215 -5.91 -7.56 -6.53
CA LEU A 215 -5.82 -8.12 -7.86
C LEU A 215 -6.49 -7.18 -8.87
N VAL A 216 -5.77 -6.85 -9.94
CA VAL A 216 -6.28 -6.07 -11.07
C VAL A 216 -6.01 -6.82 -12.37
N ASN A 217 -6.74 -6.53 -13.43
CA ASN A 217 -6.43 -7.08 -14.74
C ASN A 217 -5.15 -6.44 -15.31
N TYR A 218 -4.68 -6.93 -16.47
CA TYR A 218 -3.46 -6.42 -17.11
C TYR A 218 -3.53 -4.92 -17.46
N GLU A 219 -4.73 -4.35 -17.61
CA GLU A 219 -5.00 -2.93 -17.89
C GLU A 219 -5.09 -2.08 -16.61
N GLY A 220 -5.19 -2.70 -15.43
CA GLY A 220 -5.28 -2.02 -14.13
C GLY A 220 -6.71 -1.86 -13.59
N TYR A 221 -7.73 -2.40 -14.25
CA TYR A 221 -9.09 -2.45 -13.71
C TYR A 221 -9.20 -3.45 -12.57
N ALA A 222 -10.01 -3.10 -11.58
CA ALA A 222 -10.25 -3.96 -10.43
C ALA A 222 -10.87 -5.30 -10.83
N VAL A 223 -10.43 -6.37 -10.16
CA VAL A 223 -11.01 -7.70 -10.29
C VAL A 223 -11.90 -7.97 -9.09
N TYR A 224 -13.07 -8.53 -9.37
CA TYR A 224 -14.11 -8.82 -8.39
C TYR A 224 -14.48 -10.29 -8.40
N ALA A 225 -15.05 -10.72 -7.28
CA ALA A 225 -15.70 -12.01 -7.08
C ALA A 225 -17.10 -11.79 -6.50
N TRP A 226 -17.95 -12.80 -6.63
CA TRP A 226 -19.33 -12.75 -6.15
C TRP A 226 -19.60 -13.83 -5.11
N LYS A 227 -20.08 -13.44 -3.92
CA LYS A 227 -20.35 -14.37 -2.80
C LYS A 227 -21.40 -15.44 -3.12
N LYS A 228 -22.24 -15.24 -4.14
CA LYS A 228 -23.25 -16.24 -4.54
C LYS A 228 -22.68 -17.33 -5.44
N ASP A 229 -21.46 -17.16 -5.98
CA ASP A 229 -20.80 -18.21 -6.74
C ASP A 229 -20.48 -19.42 -5.89
N GLU A 230 -20.36 -20.58 -6.55
CA GLU A 230 -19.84 -21.80 -5.93
C GLU A 230 -18.32 -21.88 -6.16
N PRO A 231 -17.57 -22.62 -5.32
CA PRO A 231 -16.15 -22.85 -5.55
C PRO A 231 -15.89 -23.34 -6.98
N ASN A 232 -15.10 -22.59 -7.74
CA ASN A 232 -14.76 -22.82 -9.14
C ASN A 232 -15.97 -22.92 -10.08
N LYS A 233 -17.09 -22.27 -9.76
CA LYS A 233 -18.30 -22.31 -10.58
C LYS A 233 -19.14 -21.04 -10.45
N SER A 234 -19.15 -20.26 -11.53
CA SER A 234 -19.98 -19.06 -11.67
C SER A 234 -21.47 -19.40 -11.66
N LYS A 235 -22.27 -18.62 -10.92
CA LYS A 235 -23.74 -18.48 -11.06
C LYS A 235 -24.15 -17.22 -11.81
N CYS A 236 -23.20 -16.33 -12.11
CA CYS A 236 -23.46 -15.15 -12.93
C CYS A 236 -23.68 -15.52 -14.40
N PHE A 237 -24.94 -15.53 -14.85
CA PHE A 237 -25.37 -15.73 -16.24
C PHE A 237 -26.50 -14.74 -16.60
N GLY A 238 -26.85 -14.67 -17.88
CA GLY A 238 -27.96 -13.81 -18.35
C GLY A 238 -27.74 -12.34 -18.01
N ASP A 239 -28.71 -11.71 -17.35
CA ASP A 239 -28.66 -10.29 -16.99
C ASP A 239 -27.45 -9.91 -16.13
N CYS A 240 -26.91 -10.84 -15.34
CA CYS A 240 -25.69 -10.59 -14.57
C CYS A 240 -24.51 -10.17 -15.47
N LEU A 241 -24.44 -10.73 -16.68
CA LEU A 241 -23.36 -10.45 -17.65
C LEU A 241 -23.51 -9.09 -18.36
N LYS A 242 -24.62 -8.38 -18.15
CA LYS A 242 -24.78 -6.99 -18.61
C LYS A 242 -23.99 -6.00 -17.76
N GLU A 243 -23.68 -6.37 -16.52
CA GLU A 243 -22.95 -5.54 -15.55
C GLU A 243 -21.57 -6.12 -15.21
N TRP A 244 -21.41 -7.44 -15.27
CA TRP A 244 -20.21 -8.15 -14.84
C TRP A 244 -19.58 -8.95 -15.97
N ARG A 245 -18.39 -8.54 -16.41
CA ARG A 245 -17.65 -9.23 -17.47
C ARG A 245 -16.75 -10.30 -16.86
N PRO A 246 -16.90 -11.59 -17.22
CA PRO A 246 -16.01 -12.64 -16.73
C PRO A 246 -14.57 -12.44 -17.20
N MET A 247 -13.61 -12.72 -16.33
CA MET A 247 -12.19 -12.83 -16.68
C MET A 247 -11.94 -14.16 -17.39
N LEU A 248 -12.05 -14.16 -18.71
CA LEU A 248 -11.88 -15.38 -19.51
C LEU A 248 -10.43 -15.89 -19.46
N ALA A 249 -10.28 -17.21 -19.40
CA ALA A 249 -9.00 -17.88 -19.49
C ALA A 249 -8.76 -18.34 -20.94
N PRO A 250 -7.60 -18.02 -21.55
CA PRO A 250 -7.30 -18.50 -22.90
C PRO A 250 -7.19 -20.03 -22.94
N GLU A 251 -7.31 -20.63 -24.13
CA GLU A 251 -7.28 -22.08 -24.30
C GLU A 251 -5.96 -22.72 -23.81
N THR A 252 -4.85 -22.01 -23.93
CA THR A 252 -3.54 -22.46 -23.46
C THR A 252 -3.33 -22.28 -21.95
N ALA A 253 -4.27 -21.65 -21.24
CA ALA A 253 -4.17 -21.43 -19.81
C ALA A 253 -4.18 -22.75 -19.03
N GLN A 254 -3.32 -22.82 -18.02
CA GLN A 254 -3.22 -23.97 -17.11
C GLN A 254 -3.48 -23.51 -15.68
N PRO A 255 -4.18 -24.33 -14.86
CA PRO A 255 -4.29 -24.08 -13.43
C PRO A 255 -2.90 -24.18 -12.76
N ARG A 256 -2.68 -23.40 -11.70
CA ARG A 256 -1.44 -23.43 -10.93
C ARG A 256 -1.62 -22.88 -9.51
N GLY A 257 -1.18 -23.63 -8.51
CA GLY A 257 -1.36 -23.24 -7.10
C GLY A 257 -2.83 -22.98 -6.80
N VAL A 258 -3.14 -21.77 -6.32
CA VAL A 258 -4.52 -21.33 -6.01
C VAL A 258 -5.31 -20.81 -7.23
N TRP A 259 -4.69 -20.75 -8.40
CA TRP A 259 -5.34 -20.37 -9.66
C TRP A 259 -5.92 -21.59 -10.33
N THR A 260 -7.21 -21.50 -10.64
CA THR A 260 -7.96 -22.57 -11.29
C THR A 260 -8.76 -21.98 -12.46
N ILE A 261 -9.35 -22.87 -13.25
CA ILE A 261 -10.09 -22.49 -14.45
C ILE A 261 -11.44 -23.18 -14.41
N ASN A 262 -12.51 -22.40 -14.41
CA ASN A 262 -13.87 -22.89 -14.47
C ASN A 262 -14.38 -22.88 -15.92
N GLU A 263 -15.01 -23.98 -16.35
CA GLU A 263 -15.70 -24.03 -17.63
C GLU A 263 -17.13 -23.53 -17.46
N ARG A 264 -17.44 -22.38 -18.05
CA ARG A 264 -18.75 -21.71 -17.94
C ARG A 264 -19.79 -22.36 -18.87
N SER A 265 -19.32 -22.80 -20.04
CA SER A 265 -20.05 -23.50 -21.10
C SER A 265 -19.01 -24.15 -22.02
N PRO A 266 -19.39 -25.08 -22.93
CA PRO A 266 -18.42 -25.76 -23.79
C PRO A 266 -17.46 -24.78 -24.47
N GLY A 267 -16.17 -24.88 -24.16
CA GLY A 267 -15.10 -24.04 -24.73
C GLY A 267 -14.96 -22.64 -24.12
N ILE A 268 -15.84 -22.20 -23.22
CA ILE A 268 -15.76 -20.90 -22.56
C ILE A 268 -15.20 -21.07 -21.15
N ARG A 269 -13.92 -20.74 -21.01
CA ARG A 269 -13.15 -20.90 -19.77
C ARG A 269 -12.99 -19.56 -19.07
N GLN A 270 -13.06 -19.56 -17.74
CA GLN A 270 -12.90 -18.37 -16.90
C GLN A 270 -11.87 -18.67 -15.80
N TRP A 271 -11.11 -17.64 -15.43
CA TRP A 271 -10.19 -17.71 -14.30
C TRP A 271 -10.95 -17.68 -12.97
N ALA A 272 -10.51 -18.53 -12.06
CA ALA A 272 -10.86 -18.48 -10.65
C ALA A 272 -9.61 -18.38 -9.78
N PHE A 273 -9.69 -17.61 -8.70
CA PHE A 273 -8.61 -17.44 -7.73
C PHE A 273 -9.12 -17.82 -6.34
N ARG A 274 -8.43 -18.75 -5.66
CA ARG A 274 -8.85 -19.27 -4.35
C ARG A 274 -10.29 -19.80 -4.33
N GLY A 275 -10.74 -20.37 -5.44
CA GLY A 275 -12.10 -20.89 -5.58
C GLY A 275 -13.11 -19.87 -6.11
N GLU A 276 -12.77 -18.59 -6.21
CA GLU A 276 -13.71 -17.54 -6.63
C GLU A 276 -13.59 -17.26 -8.13
N PRO A 277 -14.66 -17.44 -8.94
CA PRO A 277 -14.69 -16.99 -10.32
C PRO A 277 -14.51 -15.46 -10.42
N LEU A 278 -13.70 -15.02 -11.39
CA LEU A 278 -13.25 -13.63 -11.46
C LEU A 278 -13.97 -12.82 -12.54
N TYR A 279 -14.22 -11.54 -12.25
CA TYR A 279 -14.94 -10.60 -13.12
C TYR A 279 -14.29 -9.22 -13.10
N THR A 280 -14.57 -8.41 -14.12
CA THR A 280 -14.48 -6.95 -14.06
C THR A 280 -15.89 -6.36 -14.04
N TYR A 281 -16.02 -5.16 -13.46
CA TYR A 281 -17.28 -4.44 -13.41
C TYR A 281 -17.39 -3.47 -14.58
N ILE A 282 -18.48 -3.51 -15.35
CA ILE A 282 -18.63 -2.73 -16.60
C ILE A 282 -18.71 -1.22 -16.32
N ALA A 283 -19.25 -0.80 -15.17
CA ALA A 283 -19.33 0.61 -14.81
C ALA A 283 -18.06 1.18 -14.18
N ASP A 284 -16.99 0.38 -14.02
CA ASP A 284 -15.70 0.90 -13.56
C ASP A 284 -15.08 1.82 -14.61
N THR A 285 -15.04 3.12 -14.29
CA THR A 285 -14.43 4.17 -15.14
C THR A 285 -13.02 4.55 -14.70
N ARG A 286 -12.53 3.96 -13.60
CA ARG A 286 -11.20 4.24 -13.03
C ARG A 286 -10.47 2.94 -12.73
N TYR A 287 -9.15 2.97 -12.90
CA TYR A 287 -8.29 1.88 -12.43
C TYR A 287 -8.41 1.70 -10.92
N ARG A 288 -8.23 0.46 -10.45
CA ARG A 288 -8.25 0.11 -9.02
C ARG A 288 -9.53 0.59 -8.29
N SER A 289 -10.66 0.57 -8.98
CA SER A 289 -11.96 0.98 -8.47
C SER A 289 -12.47 0.07 -7.34
N PHE A 290 -13.31 0.64 -6.48
CA PHE A 290 -14.11 -0.09 -5.49
C PHE A 290 -15.61 -0.08 -5.81
N LEU A 291 -16.05 0.60 -6.88
CA LEU A 291 -17.47 0.79 -7.19
C LEU A 291 -18.21 -0.55 -7.33
N GLY A 292 -17.56 -1.58 -7.88
CA GLY A 292 -18.18 -2.91 -7.96
C GLY A 292 -18.49 -3.51 -6.59
N SER A 293 -17.71 -3.20 -5.55
CA SER A 293 -17.97 -3.66 -4.18
C SER A 293 -19.17 -2.96 -3.53
N ASP A 294 -19.68 -1.88 -4.14
CA ASP A 294 -20.93 -1.24 -3.70
C ASP A 294 -22.18 -2.03 -4.14
N VAL A 295 -22.01 -2.97 -5.08
CA VAL A 295 -23.09 -3.86 -5.50
C VAL A 295 -23.22 -5.02 -4.51
N PRO A 296 -24.42 -5.29 -3.94
CA PRO A 296 -24.59 -6.31 -2.92
C PRO A 296 -24.06 -7.70 -3.32
N GLY A 297 -23.16 -8.21 -2.49
CA GLY A 297 -22.56 -9.54 -2.62
C GLY A 297 -21.30 -9.60 -3.50
N TRP A 298 -20.90 -8.49 -4.12
CA TRP A 298 -19.64 -8.39 -4.87
C TRP A 298 -18.54 -7.81 -3.99
N HIS A 299 -17.30 -8.22 -4.26
CA HIS A 299 -16.13 -7.70 -3.56
C HIS A 299 -14.89 -7.71 -4.44
N ASN A 300 -14.05 -6.69 -4.29
CA ASN A 300 -12.70 -6.66 -4.85
C ASN A 300 -11.89 -7.87 -4.32
N VAL A 301 -11.09 -8.48 -5.20
CA VAL A 301 -10.25 -9.64 -4.88
C VAL A 301 -8.85 -9.19 -4.49
N PHE A 302 -8.28 -9.78 -3.44
CA PHE A 302 -6.96 -9.43 -2.90
C PHE A 302 -6.06 -10.66 -2.84
N THR A 303 -4.78 -10.51 -3.19
CA THR A 303 -3.75 -11.53 -2.96
C THR A 303 -3.38 -11.60 -1.49
N GLN A 304 -3.40 -10.45 -0.82
CA GLN A 304 -3.14 -10.30 0.60
C GLN A 304 -3.83 -9.04 1.07
N ARG A 305 -4.34 -9.01 2.30
CA ARG A 305 -4.78 -7.75 2.91
C ARG A 305 -3.91 -7.33 4.06
N VAL A 306 -4.09 -6.07 4.41
CA VAL A 306 -3.49 -5.52 5.60
C VAL A 306 -4.08 -6.21 6.84
N PRO A 307 -3.27 -6.41 7.88
CA PRO A 307 -3.76 -6.82 9.18
C PRO A 307 -4.87 -5.90 9.67
N ALA A 308 -5.71 -6.42 10.57
CA ALA A 308 -6.70 -5.60 11.26
C ALA A 308 -6.01 -4.40 11.92
N VAL A 309 -6.68 -3.25 11.82
CA VAL A 309 -6.24 -2.04 12.50
C VAL A 309 -6.22 -2.33 14.01
N PRO A 310 -5.18 -1.89 14.75
CA PRO A 310 -5.15 -2.07 16.19
C PRO A 310 -6.42 -1.53 16.87
N PRO A 311 -6.91 -2.19 17.94
CA PRO A 311 -8.23 -1.92 18.54
C PRO A 311 -8.39 -0.51 19.13
N GLU A 312 -7.29 0.17 19.41
CA GLU A 312 -7.27 1.57 19.86
C GLU A 312 -7.65 2.57 18.77
N PHE A 313 -7.67 2.14 17.51
CA PHE A 313 -8.06 2.96 16.37
C PHE A 313 -9.47 2.64 15.90
N THR A 314 -10.10 3.65 15.32
CA THR A 314 -11.42 3.54 14.70
C THR A 314 -11.32 3.82 13.20
N ILE A 315 -12.27 3.28 12.43
CA ILE A 315 -12.46 3.62 11.02
C ILE A 315 -13.66 4.56 10.93
N GLN A 316 -13.47 5.73 10.32
CA GLN A 316 -14.51 6.74 10.17
C GLN A 316 -14.75 7.10 8.71
N VAL A 317 -15.99 7.43 8.38
CA VAL A 317 -16.35 7.92 7.05
C VAL A 317 -15.98 9.41 6.95
N ALA A 318 -15.12 9.74 5.99
CA ALA A 318 -14.79 11.12 5.63
C ALA A 318 -15.19 11.40 4.17
N ARG A 319 -15.15 12.67 3.77
CA ARG A 319 -15.45 13.10 2.39
C ARG A 319 -14.58 12.40 1.33
N ILE A 320 -13.37 11.97 1.72
CA ILE A 320 -12.39 11.29 0.86
C ILE A 320 -12.46 9.76 0.96
N GLY A 321 -13.45 9.22 1.69
CA GLY A 321 -13.57 7.79 1.98
C GLY A 321 -13.27 7.48 3.44
N HIS A 322 -12.99 6.21 3.74
CA HIS A 322 -12.68 5.77 5.09
C HIS A 322 -11.29 6.24 5.54
N VAL A 323 -11.20 6.73 6.77
CA VAL A 323 -9.95 7.17 7.40
C VAL A 323 -9.79 6.50 8.75
N LEU A 324 -8.54 6.28 9.17
CA LEU A 324 -8.23 5.87 10.53
C LEU A 324 -8.35 7.06 11.48
N ALA A 325 -8.81 6.82 12.69
CA ALA A 325 -8.91 7.80 13.76
C ALA A 325 -8.39 7.24 15.08
N ASP A 326 -7.83 8.11 15.92
CA ASP A 326 -7.41 7.76 17.28
C ASP A 326 -8.60 7.42 18.19
N SER A 327 -8.31 6.98 19.42
CA SER A 327 -9.31 6.63 20.43
C SER A 327 -10.22 7.79 20.87
N ARG A 328 -9.88 9.03 20.51
CA ARG A 328 -10.68 10.24 20.75
C ARG A 328 -11.52 10.62 19.53
N GLY A 329 -11.48 9.81 18.48
CA GLY A 329 -12.19 10.03 17.23
C GLY A 329 -11.53 11.04 16.30
N ARG A 330 -10.24 11.39 16.49
CA ARG A 330 -9.53 12.31 15.59
C ARG A 330 -8.85 11.57 14.46
N SER A 331 -9.10 11.99 13.22
CA SER A 331 -8.45 11.42 12.03
C SER A 331 -6.93 11.46 12.12
N ILE A 332 -6.29 10.40 11.65
CA ILE A 332 -4.84 10.23 11.64
C ILE A 332 -4.29 10.75 10.32
N TYR A 333 -3.20 11.50 10.43
CA TYR A 333 -2.46 12.03 9.30
C TYR A 333 -1.02 11.53 9.37
N VAL A 334 -0.49 11.13 8.22
CA VAL A 334 0.93 10.79 8.07
C VAL A 334 1.59 11.96 7.35
N TYR A 335 2.66 12.48 7.95
CA TYR A 335 3.52 13.46 7.29
C TYR A 335 4.57 12.69 6.50
N ASN A 336 4.66 12.93 5.19
CA ASN A 336 5.67 12.33 4.32
C ASN A 336 6.63 13.42 3.88
N CYS A 337 7.93 13.19 4.03
CA CYS A 337 8.93 14.22 3.80
C CYS A 337 10.24 13.58 3.34
N GLY A 338 10.77 14.06 2.22
CA GLY A 338 12.15 13.87 1.82
C GLY A 338 12.77 15.25 1.67
N ASP A 339 13.93 15.47 2.27
CA ASP A 339 14.63 16.73 2.10
C ASP A 339 15.12 16.89 0.67
N ASP A 340 15.26 18.14 0.24
CA ASP A 340 15.67 18.48 -1.13
C ASP A 340 17.21 18.35 -1.31
N ALA A 341 17.87 17.60 -0.45
CA ALA A 341 19.30 17.31 -0.58
C ALA A 341 19.54 16.24 -1.66
N PHE A 342 20.79 16.09 -2.10
CA PHE A 342 21.12 15.15 -3.17
C PHE A 342 20.84 13.69 -2.77
N ASP A 343 20.94 13.39 -1.47
CA ASP A 343 20.67 12.06 -0.89
C ASP A 343 19.18 11.81 -0.59
N GLN A 344 18.33 12.85 -0.62
CA GLN A 344 16.90 12.83 -0.27
C GLN A 344 16.60 12.00 0.98
N LEU A 345 17.16 12.42 2.11
CA LEU A 345 16.90 11.74 3.36
C LEU A 345 15.49 12.04 3.86
N ALA A 346 14.88 11.05 4.50
CA ALA A 346 13.54 11.18 5.04
C ALA A 346 13.52 12.17 6.22
N CYS A 347 12.55 13.08 6.23
CA CYS A 347 12.34 14.10 7.27
C CYS A 347 10.99 13.93 7.99
N ASP A 348 10.39 12.75 7.88
CA ASP A 348 9.08 12.40 8.43
C ASP A 348 9.13 11.57 9.72
N HIS A 349 10.29 11.01 10.06
CA HIS A 349 10.47 10.28 11.31
C HIS A 349 10.83 11.22 12.49
N PRO A 350 10.30 11.03 13.71
CA PRO A 350 10.56 11.93 14.84
C PRO A 350 12.04 12.07 15.25
N THR A 351 12.91 11.14 14.83
CA THR A 351 14.36 11.19 15.10
C THR A 351 15.18 11.85 13.99
N THR A 352 14.55 12.30 12.90
CA THR A 352 15.21 13.07 11.83
C THR A 352 14.94 14.57 12.02
N PRO A 353 15.64 15.47 11.30
CA PRO A 353 15.49 16.92 11.46
C PRO A 353 14.02 17.37 11.42
N GLN A 354 13.52 17.86 12.57
CA GLN A 354 12.11 18.24 12.71
C GLN A 354 11.80 19.64 12.20
N ALA A 355 12.81 20.43 11.80
CA ALA A 355 12.64 21.79 11.31
C ALA A 355 11.59 21.88 10.18
N TYR A 356 11.58 20.91 9.25
CA TYR A 356 10.61 20.83 8.15
C TYR A 356 9.18 20.65 8.65
N ARG A 357 8.96 19.67 9.53
CA ARG A 357 7.66 19.42 10.15
C ARG A 357 7.16 20.68 10.86
N MET A 358 7.99 21.26 11.75
CA MET A 358 7.64 22.44 12.56
C MET A 358 7.30 23.67 11.72
N ALA A 359 7.99 23.87 10.59
CA ALA A 359 7.66 24.93 9.64
C ALA A 359 6.25 24.74 9.05
N ILE A 360 5.87 23.52 8.68
CA ILE A 360 4.57 23.21 8.05
C ILE A 360 3.41 23.24 9.05
N CYS A 361 3.53 22.57 10.19
CA CYS A 361 2.42 22.44 11.15
C CYS A 361 2.27 23.66 12.07
N GLY A 362 3.37 24.34 12.40
CA GLY A 362 3.41 25.40 13.40
C GLY A 362 3.81 26.77 12.88
N GLY A 363 4.25 26.88 11.62
CA GLY A 363 4.88 28.11 11.12
C GLY A 363 6.18 28.45 11.85
N GLY A 364 6.89 27.43 12.33
CA GLY A 364 8.09 27.57 13.17
C GLY A 364 7.82 27.56 14.67
N ASP A 365 6.56 27.68 15.11
CA ASP A 365 6.18 27.53 16.52
C ASP A 365 5.93 26.06 16.87
N ILE A 366 6.82 25.51 17.69
CA ILE A 366 6.79 24.11 18.12
C ILE A 366 5.54 23.82 18.98
N GLN A 367 5.18 24.71 19.90
CA GLN A 367 4.03 24.48 20.79
C GLN A 367 2.75 24.46 19.98
N LYS A 368 2.59 25.43 19.09
CA LYS A 368 1.44 25.48 18.17
C LYS A 368 1.33 24.22 17.31
N CYS A 369 2.47 23.72 16.80
CA CYS A 369 2.48 22.47 16.04
C CYS A 369 2.01 21.28 16.90
N LEU A 370 2.54 21.11 18.11
CA LEU A 370 2.20 19.98 18.98
C LEU A 370 0.76 20.02 19.49
N GLU A 371 0.20 21.22 19.68
CA GLU A 371 -1.21 21.40 20.04
C GLU A 371 -2.15 21.05 18.88
N THR A 372 -1.82 21.51 17.66
CA THR A 372 -2.67 21.34 16.48
C THR A 372 -2.53 19.93 15.87
N TRP A 373 -1.31 19.41 15.85
CA TRP A 373 -0.91 18.15 15.23
C TRP A 373 -0.11 17.28 16.22
N PRO A 374 -0.74 16.84 17.33
CA PRO A 374 -0.07 15.98 18.29
C PRO A 374 0.27 14.64 17.65
N TYR A 375 1.37 14.03 18.11
CA TYR A 375 1.71 12.67 17.73
C TYR A 375 0.63 11.69 18.20
N VAL A 376 0.37 10.69 17.35
CA VAL A 376 -0.35 9.49 17.77
C VAL A 376 0.65 8.60 18.48
N LEU A 377 0.43 8.37 19.77
CA LEU A 377 1.26 7.46 20.56
C LEU A 377 0.78 6.03 20.30
N ALA A 378 1.68 5.19 19.79
CA ALA A 378 1.46 3.75 19.79
C ALA A 378 1.56 3.24 21.24
N SER A 379 0.56 2.49 21.69
CA SER A 379 0.49 1.92 23.05
C SER A 379 1.14 0.56 23.16
#